data_AF-A0A953YM94-F1
#
_entry.id   AF-A0A953YM94-F1
#
_cell.length_a   1.000
_cell.length_b   1.000
_cell.length_c   1.000
_cell.angle_alpha   90.00
_cell.angle_beta   90.00
_cell.angle_gamma   90.00
#
_symmetry.space_group_name_H-M   'P 1'
#
loop_
_entity.id
_entity.type
_entity.pdbx_description
1 polymer ?
#
loop_
_entity_poly.entity_id
_entity_poly.type
_entity_poly.pdbx_seq_one_letter_code
_entity_poly.pdbx_strand_id
1 'polypeptide(L)'
;MALAPVTLDDKYTAASGRIYLTGVQALVRLPLLQRQRDLAVGLDTAGFISGYRGSPLGNFDQQLSGVRGLLDAHHIRFQPGVNEDLAATSVWGTQQVGLWPGAKYDGVF
;
A
#
# COMPACT_ATOMS: atom_id res chain seq x y z
N MET A 1 30.88 -18.77 -6.97
CA MET A 1 29.78 -17.84 -7.26
C MET A 1 29.36 -17.23 -5.94
N ALA A 2 29.55 -15.91 -5.75
CA ALA A 2 29.24 -15.23 -4.49
C ALA A 2 27.72 -15.02 -4.35
N LEU A 3 27.18 -15.19 -3.15
CA LEU A 3 25.78 -14.92 -2.84
C LEU A 3 25.54 -13.41 -2.82
N ALA A 4 24.43 -12.95 -3.40
CA ALA A 4 24.02 -11.56 -3.28
C ALA A 4 23.66 -11.25 -1.81
N PRO A 5 24.02 -10.07 -1.28
CA PRO A 5 23.54 -9.65 0.03
C PRO A 5 22.03 -9.41 -0.06
N VAL A 6 21.25 -10.16 0.75
CA VAL A 6 19.79 -10.10 0.77
C VAL A 6 19.31 -9.79 2.19
N THR A 7 18.34 -8.90 2.31
CA THR A 7 17.66 -8.56 3.57
C THR A 7 16.20 -9.02 3.55
N LEU A 8 15.57 -9.09 4.73
CA LEU A 8 14.14 -9.41 4.81
C LEU A 8 13.25 -8.33 4.20
N ASP A 9 13.71 -7.09 4.10
CA ASP A 9 12.93 -5.96 3.58
C ASP A 9 12.96 -5.86 2.06
N ASP A 10 13.91 -6.54 1.41
CA ASP A 10 14.03 -6.60 -0.06
C ASP A 10 12.74 -7.09 -0.72
N LYS A 11 11.96 -7.91 0.00
CA LYS A 11 10.62 -8.33 -0.42
C LYS A 11 9.66 -7.18 -0.70
N TYR A 12 9.90 -5.99 -0.13
CA TYR A 12 9.13 -4.78 -0.40
C TYR A 12 9.96 -3.70 -1.13
N THR A 13 11.27 -3.62 -0.89
CA THR A 13 12.11 -2.48 -1.34
C THR A 13 12.98 -2.75 -2.54
N ALA A 14 13.30 -4.02 -2.87
CA ALA A 14 14.25 -4.32 -3.95
C ALA A 14 13.74 -3.81 -5.30
N ALA A 15 14.49 -2.91 -5.95
CA ALA A 15 14.08 -2.30 -7.21
C ALA A 15 14.26 -3.23 -8.44
N SER A 16 15.11 -4.25 -8.34
CA SER A 16 15.39 -5.19 -9.43
C SER A 16 15.83 -6.55 -8.90
N GLY A 17 15.96 -7.53 -9.81
CA GLY A 17 16.40 -8.88 -9.47
C GLY A 17 15.25 -9.79 -9.06
N ARG A 18 15.58 -10.86 -8.33
CA ARG A 18 14.62 -11.86 -7.88
C ARG A 18 14.35 -11.71 -6.39
N ILE A 19 13.08 -11.77 -6.02
CA ILE A 19 12.58 -11.72 -4.66
C ILE A 19 11.66 -12.91 -4.42
N TYR A 20 11.61 -13.39 -3.19
CA TYR A 20 10.68 -14.43 -2.77
C TYR A 20 9.56 -13.80 -1.94
N LEU A 21 8.30 -14.03 -2.34
CA LEU A 21 7.12 -13.42 -1.74
C LEU A 21 6.04 -14.49 -1.54
N THR A 22 5.31 -14.40 -0.44
CA THR A 22 3.98 -15.03 -0.34
C THR A 22 2.93 -14.18 -1.09
N GLY A 23 1.75 -14.73 -1.37
CA GLY A 23 0.66 -13.98 -2.00
C GLY A 23 0.25 -12.73 -1.19
N VAL A 24 0.19 -12.84 0.15
CA VAL A 24 -0.12 -11.69 1.02
C VAL A 24 0.99 -10.63 0.96
N GLN A 25 2.27 -11.04 0.94
CA GLN A 25 3.38 -10.11 0.80
C GLN A 25 3.37 -9.40 -0.57
N ALA A 26 2.96 -10.09 -1.63
CA ALA A 26 2.75 -9.47 -2.92
C ALA A 26 1.66 -8.39 -2.84
N LEU A 27 0.53 -8.65 -2.18
CA LEU A 27 -0.54 -7.66 -1.97
C LEU A 27 -0.06 -6.43 -1.17
N VAL A 28 0.82 -6.61 -0.18
CA VAL A 28 1.43 -5.50 0.56
C VAL A 28 2.38 -4.69 -0.31
N ARG A 29 3.10 -5.35 -1.23
CA ARG A 29 4.05 -4.69 -2.14
C ARG A 29 3.37 -3.90 -3.25
N LEU A 30 2.24 -4.38 -3.77
CA LEU A 30 1.52 -3.75 -4.88
C LEU A 30 1.27 -2.23 -4.71
N PRO A 31 0.74 -1.72 -3.60
CA PRO A 31 0.49 -0.28 -3.44
C PRO A 31 1.80 0.54 -3.44
N LEU A 32 2.91 -0.01 -2.94
CA LEU A 32 4.24 0.62 -3.03
C LEU A 32 4.67 0.77 -4.48
N LEU A 33 4.47 -0.27 -5.29
CA LEU A 33 4.78 -0.26 -6.72
C LEU A 33 3.86 0.70 -7.49
N GLN A 34 2.59 0.79 -7.13
CA GLN A 34 1.65 1.73 -7.73
C GLN A 34 2.11 3.17 -7.51
N ARG A 35 2.45 3.55 -6.27
CA ARG A 35 3.03 4.88 -5.98
C ARG A 35 4.31 5.15 -6.75
N GLN A 36 5.23 4.20 -6.80
CA GLN A 36 6.49 4.33 -7.55
C GLN A 36 6.22 4.56 -9.04
N ARG A 37 5.25 3.85 -9.61
CA ARG A 37 4.83 4.01 -11.01
C ARG A 37 4.23 5.39 -11.27
N ASP A 38 3.36 5.87 -10.38
CA ASP A 38 2.73 7.18 -10.52
C ASP A 38 3.76 8.31 -10.46
N LEU A 39 4.70 8.24 -9.50
CA LEU A 39 5.82 9.18 -9.43
C LEU A 39 6.70 9.15 -10.69
N ALA A 40 6.93 7.98 -11.27
CA ALA A 40 7.73 7.84 -12.50
C ALA A 40 7.08 8.49 -13.73
N VAL A 41 5.76 8.68 -13.71
CA VAL A 41 5.02 9.41 -14.77
C VAL A 41 4.64 10.84 -14.35
N GLY A 42 5.16 11.33 -13.21
CA GLY A 42 4.98 12.69 -12.73
C GLY A 42 3.68 12.96 -11.97
N LEU A 43 2.97 11.92 -11.51
CA LEU A 43 1.77 12.06 -10.70
C LEU A 43 2.09 11.96 -9.21
N ASP A 44 1.63 12.93 -8.42
CA ASP A 44 1.74 12.91 -6.97
C ASP A 44 0.50 12.29 -6.30
N THR A 45 0.32 10.97 -6.46
CA THR A 45 -0.80 10.21 -5.85
C THR A 45 -0.51 9.70 -4.44
N ALA A 46 -1.53 9.54 -3.62
CA ALA A 46 -1.45 8.79 -2.35
C ALA A 46 -2.19 7.45 -2.45
N GLY A 47 -1.93 6.54 -1.52
CA GLY A 47 -2.66 5.28 -1.41
C GLY A 47 -3.53 5.24 -0.16
N PHE A 48 -4.71 4.62 -0.24
CA PHE A 48 -5.54 4.37 0.92
C PHE A 48 -6.04 2.93 0.94
N ILE A 49 -5.76 2.23 2.04
CA ILE A 49 -6.15 0.84 2.23
C ILE A 49 -7.06 0.77 3.45
N SER A 50 -8.25 0.22 3.26
CA SER A 50 -9.17 -0.10 4.35
C SER A 50 -9.82 -1.46 4.11
N GLY A 51 -10.16 -2.14 5.20
CA GLY A 51 -10.78 -3.46 5.16
C GLY A 51 -11.11 -3.94 6.57
N TYR A 52 -12.03 -4.90 6.64
CA TYR A 52 -12.33 -5.62 7.87
C TYR A 52 -11.67 -6.99 7.86
N ARG A 53 -11.12 -7.38 9.01
CA ARG A 53 -10.28 -8.57 9.12
C ARG A 53 -11.13 -9.83 8.95
N GLY A 54 -10.76 -10.69 8.00
CA GLY A 54 -11.44 -11.98 7.79
C GLY A 54 -10.65 -12.94 6.91
N SER A 55 -11.03 -14.22 6.95
CA SER A 55 -10.54 -15.22 5.97
C SER A 55 -11.02 -14.84 4.56
N PRO A 56 -10.21 -14.99 3.49
CA PRO A 56 -8.89 -15.64 3.43
C PRO A 56 -7.70 -14.70 3.68
N LEU A 57 -7.93 -13.41 3.91
CA LEU A 57 -6.89 -12.37 4.02
C LEU A 57 -6.55 -11.98 5.46
N GLY A 58 -6.85 -12.83 6.44
CA GLY A 58 -6.77 -12.47 7.87
C GLY A 58 -5.38 -12.05 8.38
N ASN A 59 -4.32 -12.31 7.61
CA ASN A 59 -2.94 -11.89 7.90
C ASN A 59 -2.51 -10.63 7.14
N PHE A 60 -3.31 -10.14 6.18
CA PHE A 60 -2.96 -8.98 5.37
C PHE A 60 -2.83 -7.72 6.22
N ASP A 61 -3.82 -7.43 7.07
CA ASP A 61 -3.83 -6.30 7.99
C ASP A 61 -2.62 -6.31 8.94
N GLN A 62 -2.22 -7.50 9.39
CA GLN A 62 -1.06 -7.66 10.25
C GLN A 62 0.23 -7.33 9.49
N GLN A 63 0.35 -7.78 8.24
CA GLN A 63 1.51 -7.45 7.41
C GLN A 63 1.57 -5.95 7.11
N LEU A 64 0.44 -5.32 6.74
CA LEU A 64 0.35 -3.87 6.51
C LEU A 64 0.75 -3.08 7.77
N SER A 65 0.24 -3.48 8.94
CA SER A 65 0.59 -2.86 10.22
C SER A 65 2.07 -3.00 10.54
N GLY A 66 2.66 -4.17 10.25
CA GLY A 66 4.08 -4.44 10.46
C GLY A 66 5.02 -3.61 9.58
N VAL A 67 4.53 -3.10 8.44
CA VAL A 67 5.31 -2.24 7.53
C VAL A 67 4.81 -0.80 7.47
N ARG A 68 4.09 -0.34 8.50
CA ARG A 68 3.48 0.99 8.51
C ARG A 68 4.44 2.12 8.18
N GLY A 69 5.68 2.08 8.70
CA GLY A 69 6.69 3.10 8.40
C GLY A 69 7.06 3.16 6.91
N LEU A 70 7.09 2.00 6.22
CA LEU A 70 7.31 1.94 4.79
C LEU A 70 6.11 2.48 4.01
N LEU A 71 4.88 2.17 4.45
CA LEU A 71 3.67 2.72 3.83
C LEU A 71 3.60 4.24 3.97
N ASP A 72 3.87 4.77 5.17
CA ASP A 72 3.86 6.21 5.46
C ASP A 72 4.91 6.95 4.60
N ALA A 73 6.10 6.37 4.41
CA ALA A 73 7.14 6.91 3.52
C ALA A 73 6.72 6.99 2.05
N HIS A 74 5.76 6.16 1.63
CA HIS A 74 5.17 6.15 0.29
C HIS A 74 3.78 6.82 0.21
N HIS A 75 3.37 7.55 1.26
CA HIS A 75 2.05 8.20 1.35
C HIS A 75 0.87 7.24 1.20
N ILE A 76 1.04 6.03 1.72
CA ILE A 76 -0.01 5.02 1.77
C ILE A 76 -0.53 4.93 3.19
N ARG A 77 -1.82 5.17 3.37
CA ARG A 77 -2.48 5.06 4.67
C ARG A 77 -3.26 3.76 4.77
N PHE A 78 -2.89 2.89 5.70
CA PHE A 78 -3.73 1.78 6.12
C PHE A 78 -4.62 2.22 7.29
N GLN A 79 -5.94 2.05 7.14
CA GLN A 79 -6.95 2.31 8.16
C GLN A 79 -7.84 1.07 8.31
N PRO A 80 -7.69 0.28 9.38
CA PRO A 80 -8.55 -0.87 9.61
C PRO A 80 -10.01 -0.40 9.79
N GLY A 81 -10.93 -1.10 9.13
CA GLY A 81 -12.36 -0.88 9.24
C GLY A 81 -12.95 -1.58 10.47
N VAL A 82 -14.08 -1.07 10.96
CA VAL A 82 -14.89 -1.74 12.00
C VAL A 82 -15.79 -2.81 11.39
N ASN A 83 -16.13 -2.66 10.11
CA ASN A 83 -16.81 -3.63 9.23
C ASN A 83 -16.51 -3.26 7.77
N GLU A 84 -16.97 -4.08 6.83
CA GLU A 84 -16.78 -3.91 5.40
C GLU A 84 -17.46 -2.65 4.86
N ASP A 85 -18.66 -2.34 5.34
CA ASP A 85 -19.44 -1.17 4.89
C ASP A 85 -18.73 0.16 5.21
N LEU A 86 -18.20 0.30 6.43
CA LEU A 86 -17.44 1.47 6.87
C LEU A 86 -16.08 1.57 6.17
N ALA A 87 -15.43 0.42 5.90
CA ALA A 87 -14.20 0.39 5.12
C ALA A 87 -14.46 0.88 3.68
N ALA A 88 -15.50 0.35 3.02
CA ALA A 88 -15.91 0.76 1.67
C ALA A 88 -16.31 2.23 1.61
N THR A 89 -17.06 2.72 2.62
CA THR A 89 -17.42 4.14 2.73
C THR A 89 -16.19 5.04 2.85
N SER A 90 -15.18 4.60 3.60
CA SER A 90 -13.92 5.33 3.75
C SER A 90 -13.16 5.41 2.42
N VAL A 91 -13.10 4.31 1.66
CA VAL A 91 -12.51 4.28 0.30
C VAL A 91 -13.30 5.19 -0.64
N TRP A 92 -14.63 5.17 -0.60
CA TRP A 92 -15.46 6.05 -1.43
C TRP A 92 -15.19 7.54 -1.15
N GLY A 93 -14.92 7.90 0.10
CA GLY A 93 -14.51 9.26 0.47
C GLY A 93 -13.18 9.69 -0.17
N THR A 94 -12.20 8.79 -0.32
CA THR A 94 -10.91 9.15 -0.92
C THR A 94 -11.01 9.48 -2.40
N GLN A 95 -12.01 8.90 -3.10
CA GLN A 95 -12.27 9.17 -4.52
C GLN A 95 -12.83 10.58 -4.76
N GLN A 96 -13.14 11.33 -3.70
CA GLN A 96 -13.69 12.68 -3.77
C GLN A 96 -12.63 13.76 -3.50
N VAL A 97 -11.35 13.40 -3.32
CA VAL A 97 -10.27 14.33 -2.92
C VAL A 97 -10.15 15.57 -3.82
N GLY A 98 -10.47 15.45 -5.10
CA GLY A 98 -10.41 16.56 -6.07
C GLY A 98 -11.69 17.41 -6.19
N LEU A 99 -12.76 17.11 -5.44
CA LEU A 99 -14.03 17.85 -5.52
C LEU A 99 -14.00 19.19 -4.76
N TRP A 100 -13.07 19.36 -3.82
CA TRP A 100 -12.96 20.56 -2.98
C TRP A 100 -11.53 21.10 -2.96
N PRO A 101 -11.35 22.42 -2.77
CA PRO A 101 -10.03 23.01 -2.63
C PRO A 101 -9.30 22.46 -1.40
N GLY A 102 -7.97 22.30 -1.50
CA GLY A 102 -7.12 21.80 -0.41
C GLY A 102 -6.69 20.34 -0.54
N ALA A 103 -6.93 19.70 -1.69
CA ALA A 103 -6.35 18.42 -2.04
C ALA A 103 -4.81 18.47 -1.90
N LYS A 104 -4.22 17.48 -1.23
CA LYS A 104 -2.77 17.37 -1.03
C LYS A 104 -2.06 16.59 -2.13
N TYR A 105 -2.82 15.81 -2.89
CA TYR A 105 -2.34 14.83 -3.86
C TYR A 105 -3.22 14.89 -5.11
N ASP A 106 -2.67 14.48 -6.25
CA ASP A 106 -3.38 14.46 -7.55
C ASP A 106 -4.51 13.43 -7.58
N GLY A 107 -4.43 12.41 -6.72
CA GLY A 107 -5.45 11.38 -6.58
C GLY A 107 -5.12 10.43 -5.43
N VAL A 108 -6.09 9.57 -5.10
CA VAL A 108 -5.92 8.48 -4.12
C VAL A 108 -6.36 7.17 -4.73
N PHE A 109 -5.47 6.18 -4.74
CA PHE A 109 -5.74 4.82 -5.20
C PHE A 109 -5.97 3.85 -4.03
#